data_AF-X1V396-F1
#
_entry.id   AF-X1V396-F1
#
_cell.length_a   1.000
_cell.length_b   1.000
_cell.length_c   1.000
_cell.angle_alpha   90.00
_cell.angle_beta   90.00
_cell.angle_gamma   90.00
#
_symmetry.space_group_name_H-M   'P 1'
#
loop_
_entity.id
_entity.type
_entity.pdbx_description
1 polymer ?
#
loop_
_entity_poly.entity_id
_entity_poly.type
_entity_poly.pdbx_seq_one_letter_code
_entity_poly.pdbx_strand_id
1 'polypeptide(L)'
;ILVATGRNEKLFDELQAKFKDKRVTPLGFREDIERLMAASDVMAGKCGASYSMEAAIMRRPFIVTSIGAPSERPNMKYIVENGFGWYTSTPAQFAKLLETFVTDKIVYQDAIDNLNKVSRINGAETVAADIVDSFKH
;
A
#
# COMPACT_ATOMS: atom_id res chain seq x y z
N ILE A 1 -13.52 -4.53 4.70
CA ILE A 1 -12.06 -4.79 4.73
C ILE A 1 -11.78 -5.92 3.76
N LEU A 2 -10.93 -5.67 2.77
CA LEU A 2 -10.47 -6.70 1.83
C LEU A 2 -9.13 -7.23 2.31
N VAL A 3 -8.95 -8.56 2.31
CA VAL A 3 -7.69 -9.19 2.73
C VAL A 3 -7.20 -10.10 1.60
N ALA A 4 -6.19 -9.64 0.86
CA ALA A 4 -5.55 -10.44 -0.18
C ALA A 4 -4.52 -11.40 0.45
N THR A 5 -4.76 -12.70 0.34
CA THR A 5 -3.85 -13.74 0.84
C THR A 5 -2.90 -14.26 -0.23
N GLY A 6 -3.09 -13.85 -1.49
CA GLY A 6 -2.28 -14.29 -2.61
C GLY A 6 -2.36 -15.80 -2.78
N ARG A 7 -1.21 -16.47 -2.86
CA ARG A 7 -1.12 -17.94 -2.98
C ARG A 7 -1.17 -18.67 -1.64
N ASN A 8 -1.39 -17.97 -0.53
CA ASN A 8 -1.54 -18.61 0.78
C ASN A 8 -2.99 -19.12 0.96
N GLU A 9 -3.26 -20.29 0.38
CA GLU A 9 -4.58 -20.94 0.42
C GLU A 9 -4.99 -21.30 1.85
N LYS A 10 -4.05 -21.77 2.67
CA LYS A 10 -4.30 -22.06 4.08
C LYS A 10 -4.83 -20.84 4.85
N LEU A 11 -4.20 -19.67 4.68
CA LEU A 11 -4.65 -18.43 5.30
C LEU A 11 -6.02 -17.99 4.75
N PHE A 12 -6.26 -18.19 3.46
CA PHE A 12 -7.56 -17.90 2.86
C PHE A 12 -8.68 -18.69 3.53
N ASP A 13 -8.51 -20.01 3.66
CA ASP A 13 -9.51 -20.90 4.27
C ASP A 13 -9.74 -20.56 5.75
N GLU A 14 -8.67 -20.31 6.50
CA GLU A 14 -8.75 -19.90 7.91
C GLU A 14 -9.54 -18.60 8.08
N LEU A 15 -9.26 -17.59 7.25
CA LEU A 15 -9.97 -16.31 7.31
C LEU A 15 -11.41 -16.45 6.82
N GLN A 16 -11.65 -17.25 5.79
CA GLN A 16 -12.99 -17.47 5.25
C GLN A 16 -13.90 -18.12 6.29
N ALA A 17 -13.41 -19.15 6.98
CA ALA A 17 -14.15 -19.80 8.07
C ALA A 17 -14.38 -18.84 9.25
N LYS A 18 -13.38 -18.06 9.65
CA LYS A 18 -13.44 -17.16 10.82
C LYS A 18 -14.33 -15.93 10.62
N PHE A 19 -14.39 -15.42 9.40
CA PHE A 19 -15.06 -14.17 9.06
C PHE A 19 -16.30 -14.34 8.18
N LYS A 20 -16.83 -15.56 8.06
CA LYS A 20 -18.14 -15.81 7.46
C LYS A 20 -19.17 -14.86 8.08
N ASP A 21 -19.87 -14.10 7.21
CA ASP A 21 -20.89 -13.09 7.56
C ASP A 21 -20.39 -11.82 8.28
N LYS A 22 -19.09 -11.52 8.22
CA LYS A 22 -18.51 -10.27 8.76
C LYS A 22 -18.06 -9.32 7.65
N ARG A 23 -17.72 -8.08 8.04
CA ARG A 23 -17.20 -7.01 7.13
C ARG A 23 -15.76 -7.25 6.63
N VAL A 24 -15.27 -8.49 6.69
CA VAL A 24 -13.92 -8.90 6.26
C VAL A 24 -14.09 -9.92 5.14
N THR A 25 -13.55 -9.61 3.97
CA THR A 25 -13.64 -10.45 2.78
C THR A 25 -12.25 -10.93 2.40
N PRO A 26 -11.91 -12.20 2.69
CA PRO A 26 -10.68 -12.81 2.21
C PRO A 26 -10.74 -12.98 0.69
N LEU A 27 -9.63 -12.71 0.02
CA LEU A 27 -9.44 -12.87 -1.41
C LEU A 27 -8.17 -13.70 -1.62
N GLY A 28 -8.25 -14.77 -2.42
CA GLY A 28 -7.09 -15.57 -2.80
C GLY A 28 -6.15 -14.84 -3.77
N PHE A 29 -5.54 -15.58 -4.70
CA PHE A 29 -4.76 -14.96 -5.77
C PHE A 29 -5.69 -14.18 -6.71
N ARG A 30 -5.30 -12.95 -7.06
CA ARG A 30 -6.07 -12.01 -7.88
C ARG A 30 -5.16 -11.36 -8.90
N GLU A 31 -5.66 -11.23 -10.13
CA GLU A 31 -4.97 -10.50 -11.20
C GLU A 31 -5.47 -9.05 -11.30
N ASP A 32 -6.60 -8.73 -10.67
CA ASP A 32 -7.26 -7.42 -10.72
C ASP A 32 -6.97 -6.56 -9.46
N ILE A 33 -5.75 -6.64 -8.95
CA ILE A 33 -5.33 -5.93 -7.72
C ILE A 33 -5.50 -4.41 -7.87
N GLU A 34 -5.27 -3.86 -9.05
CA GLU A 34 -5.45 -2.43 -9.35
C GLU A 34 -6.89 -1.97 -9.12
N ARG A 35 -7.89 -2.81 -9.45
CA ARG A 35 -9.31 -2.50 -9.21
C ARG A 35 -9.64 -2.53 -7.73
N LEU A 36 -9.07 -3.50 -7.01
CA LEU A 36 -9.24 -3.62 -5.57
C LEU A 36 -8.61 -2.43 -4.83
N MET A 37 -7.43 -1.98 -5.29
CA MET A 37 -6.76 -0.78 -4.78
C MET A 37 -7.58 0.49 -5.07
N ALA A 38 -8.09 0.63 -6.29
CA ALA A 38 -8.95 1.75 -6.67
C ALA A 38 -10.23 1.83 -5.82
N ALA A 39 -10.80 0.69 -5.44
CA ALA A 39 -11.99 0.59 -4.59
C ALA A 39 -11.71 0.75 -3.08
N SER A 40 -10.44 0.84 -2.67
CA SER A 40 -10.04 0.91 -1.26
C SER A 40 -9.70 2.34 -0.82
N ASP A 41 -10.03 2.71 0.41
CA ASP A 41 -9.71 4.03 0.97
C ASP A 41 -8.27 4.13 1.51
N VAL A 42 -7.75 3.02 2.03
CA VAL A 42 -6.42 2.88 2.64
C VAL A 42 -5.88 1.49 2.32
N MET A 43 -4.58 1.41 2.06
CA MET A 43 -3.86 0.16 1.82
C MET A 43 -2.98 -0.19 3.03
N ALA A 44 -2.76 -1.48 3.30
CA ALA A 44 -1.88 -1.91 4.38
C ALA A 44 -1.11 -3.18 4.02
N GLY A 45 0.15 -3.29 4.45
CA GLY A 45 0.96 -4.48 4.21
C GLY A 45 2.47 -4.24 4.35
N LYS A 46 3.26 -5.17 3.79
CA LYS A 46 4.72 -5.02 3.71
C LYS A 46 5.12 -3.88 2.77
N CYS A 47 6.26 -3.24 3.01
CA CYS A 47 6.75 -2.13 2.18
C CYS A 47 7.59 -2.57 0.97
N GLY A 48 7.04 -3.47 0.15
CA GLY A 48 7.64 -3.81 -1.14
C GLY A 48 7.51 -2.62 -2.11
N ALA A 49 8.59 -2.29 -2.83
CA ALA A 49 8.66 -1.10 -3.68
C ALA A 49 7.50 -1.00 -4.67
N SER A 50 7.15 -2.08 -5.37
CA SER A 50 6.06 -2.08 -6.35
C SER A 50 4.73 -1.70 -5.71
N TYR A 51 4.35 -2.41 -4.64
CA TYR A 51 3.03 -2.29 -4.04
C TYR A 51 2.81 -0.97 -3.29
N SER A 52 3.83 -0.48 -2.57
CA SER A 52 3.74 0.80 -1.86
C SER A 52 3.76 2.00 -2.81
N MET A 53 4.52 1.92 -3.91
CA MET A 53 4.53 2.99 -4.92
C MET A 53 3.27 2.98 -5.79
N GLU A 54 2.71 1.81 -6.12
CA GLU A 54 1.40 1.71 -6.78
C GLU A 54 0.31 2.38 -5.94
N ALA A 55 0.31 2.15 -4.61
CA ALA A 55 -0.62 2.83 -3.70
C ALA A 55 -0.43 4.36 -3.75
N ALA A 56 0.82 4.84 -3.73
CA ALA A 56 1.12 6.27 -3.81
C ALA A 56 0.63 6.90 -5.13
N ILE A 57 0.90 6.25 -6.29
CA ILE A 57 0.46 6.71 -7.61
C ILE A 57 -1.08 6.73 -7.73
N MET A 58 -1.74 5.74 -7.11
CA MET A 58 -3.20 5.68 -7.01
C MET A 58 -3.78 6.57 -5.91
N ARG A 59 -2.95 7.36 -5.21
CA ARG A 59 -3.35 8.28 -4.15
C ARG A 59 -4.10 7.57 -3.02
N ARG A 60 -3.59 6.40 -2.65
CA ARG A 60 -4.06 5.61 -1.52
C ARG A 60 -3.03 5.68 -0.40
N PRO A 61 -3.39 6.20 0.79
CA PRO A 61 -2.51 6.14 1.94
C PRO A 61 -2.10 4.71 2.25
N PHE A 62 -0.83 4.52 2.58
CA PHE A 62 -0.27 3.19 2.81
C PHE A 62 0.20 3.00 4.25
N ILE A 63 -0.35 2.02 4.95
CA ILE A 63 0.10 1.64 6.29
C ILE A 63 1.09 0.48 6.18
N VAL A 64 2.35 0.76 6.43
CA VAL A 64 3.39 -0.26 6.52
C VAL A 64 3.22 -1.02 7.83
N THR A 65 2.91 -2.32 7.73
CA THR A 65 2.72 -3.21 8.89
C THR A 65 3.92 -4.09 9.17
N SER A 66 4.81 -4.25 8.19
CA SER A 66 6.05 -5.03 8.34
C SER A 66 7.11 -4.61 7.31
N ILE A 67 8.36 -4.91 7.66
CA ILE A 67 9.53 -4.75 6.80
C ILE A 67 10.11 -6.16 6.63
N GLY A 68 9.90 -6.76 5.46
CA GLY A 68 10.31 -8.14 5.18
C GLY A 68 11.81 -8.28 4.92
N ALA A 69 12.44 -7.23 4.39
CA ALA A 69 13.88 -7.20 4.14
C ALA A 69 14.49 -5.83 4.51
N PRO A 70 15.77 -5.76 4.89
CA PRO A 70 16.44 -4.48 5.17
C PRO A 70 16.35 -3.46 4.02
N SER A 71 16.31 -3.94 2.78
CA SER A 71 16.13 -3.14 1.56
C SER A 71 14.75 -2.46 1.45
N GLU A 72 13.75 -2.88 2.24
CA GLU A 72 12.43 -2.25 2.26
C GLU A 72 12.36 -1.05 3.24
N ARG A 73 13.38 -0.85 4.10
CA ARG A 73 13.41 0.28 5.06
C ARG A 73 13.41 1.65 4.38
N PRO A 74 14.16 1.89 3.29
CA PRO A 74 14.11 3.17 2.59
C PRO A 74 12.72 3.48 2.04
N ASN A 75 12.00 2.48 1.52
CA ASN A 75 10.62 2.66 1.03
C ASN A 75 9.68 3.06 2.17
N MET A 76 9.79 2.40 3.33
CA MET A 76 8.99 2.74 4.50
C MET A 76 9.26 4.18 4.94
N LYS A 77 10.54 4.57 5.03
CA LYS A 77 10.93 5.95 5.36
C LYS A 77 10.35 6.94 4.36
N TYR A 78 10.48 6.66 3.07
CA TYR A 78 9.94 7.52 2.02
C TYR A 78 8.42 7.74 2.19
N ILE A 79 7.64 6.69 2.46
CA ILE A 79 6.20 6.81 2.70
C ILE A 79 5.91 7.68 3.92
N VAL A 80 6.60 7.45 5.04
CA VAL A 80 6.33 8.15 6.30
C VAL A 80 6.81 9.61 6.26
N GLU A 81 8.02 9.86 5.77
CA GLU A 81 8.65 11.19 5.75
C GLU A 81 7.95 12.14 4.76
N ASN A 82 7.36 11.63 3.69
CA ASN A 82 6.55 12.43 2.76
C ASN A 82 5.07 12.53 3.17
N GLY A 83 4.67 11.92 4.29
CA GLY A 83 3.29 11.94 4.75
C GLY A 83 2.32 11.18 3.84
N PHE A 84 2.78 10.17 3.11
CA PHE A 84 1.95 9.32 2.24
C PHE A 84 1.29 8.17 3.01
N GLY A 85 1.63 8.03 4.29
CA GLY A 85 1.07 6.99 5.13
C GLY A 85 1.84 6.86 6.43
N TRP A 86 1.77 5.67 7.03
CA TRP A 86 2.23 5.44 8.40
C TRP A 86 2.94 4.11 8.53
N TYR A 87 3.74 3.98 9.59
CA TYR A 87 4.32 2.70 10.00
C TYR A 87 3.73 2.29 11.34
N THR A 88 3.23 1.05 11.42
CA THR A 88 2.68 0.45 12.64
C THR A 88 3.36 -0.88 12.86
N SER A 89 4.13 -1.02 13.93
CA SER A 89 4.89 -2.25 14.22
C SER A 89 4.07 -3.30 14.97
N THR A 90 2.86 -2.95 15.41
CA THR A 90 1.98 -3.85 16.17
C THR A 90 0.52 -3.76 15.71
N PRO A 91 -0.27 -4.84 15.85
CA PRO A 91 -1.71 -4.80 15.55
C PRO A 91 -2.48 -3.76 16.38
N ALA A 92 -2.06 -3.48 17.62
CA ALA A 92 -2.70 -2.49 18.47
C ALA A 92 -2.51 -1.06 17.94
N GLN A 93 -1.30 -0.72 17.49
CA GLN A 93 -1.03 0.56 16.82
C GLN A 93 -1.80 0.68 15.50
N PHE A 94 -1.88 -0.41 14.73
CA PHE A 94 -2.66 -0.44 13.50
C PHE A 94 -4.14 -0.16 13.75
N ALA A 95 -4.75 -0.85 14.72
CA ALA A 95 -6.14 -0.62 15.11
C ALA A 95 -6.36 0.81 15.60
N LYS A 96 -5.46 1.34 16.43
CA LYS A 96 -5.55 2.70 16.94
C LYS A 96 -5.51 3.75 15.82
N LEU A 97 -4.63 3.55 14.84
CA LEU A 97 -4.54 4.42 13.67
C LEU A 97 -5.84 4.37 12.85
N LEU A 98 -6.41 3.19 12.61
CA LEU A 98 -7.69 3.08 11.89
C LEU A 98 -8.84 3.76 12.63
N GLU A 99 -8.89 3.67 13.97
CA GLU A 99 -9.86 4.42 14.77
C GLU A 99 -9.72 5.93 14.55
N THR A 100 -8.48 6.44 14.49
CA THR A 100 -8.26 7.88 14.27
C THR A 100 -8.82 8.36 12.94
N PHE A 101 -8.78 7.56 11.86
CA PHE A 101 -9.36 7.98 10.57
C PHE A 101 -10.88 8.17 10.63
N VAL A 102 -11.56 7.47 11.55
CA VAL A 102 -13.00 7.59 11.74
C VAL A 102 -13.34 8.78 12.63
N THR A 103 -12.54 9.03 13.67
CA THR A 103 -12.82 10.06 14.67
C THR A 103 -12.24 11.44 14.34
N ASP A 104 -11.11 11.48 13.63
CA ASP A 104 -10.38 12.67 13.25
C ASP A 104 -9.91 12.56 11.79
N LYS A 105 -10.73 13.12 10.90
CA LYS A 105 -10.48 13.04 9.45
C LYS A 105 -9.28 13.88 9.00
N ILE A 106 -8.73 14.76 9.84
CA ILE A 106 -7.63 15.65 9.46
C ILE A 106 -6.40 14.82 9.11
N VAL A 107 -6.04 13.86 9.96
CA VAL A 107 -4.86 13.00 9.75
C VAL A 107 -4.96 12.23 8.43
N TYR A 108 -6.14 11.71 8.10
CA TYR A 108 -6.37 11.04 6.83
C TYR A 108 -6.30 12.01 5.64
N GLN A 109 -6.93 13.18 5.78
CA GLN A 109 -7.00 14.18 4.72
C GLN A 109 -5.62 14.75 4.38
N ASP A 110 -4.78 15.02 5.39
CA ASP A 110 -3.41 15.49 5.18
C ASP A 110 -2.58 14.50 4.33
N ALA A 111 -2.76 13.19 4.57
CA ALA A 111 -2.09 12.16 3.78
C ALA A 111 -2.57 12.17 2.33
N ILE A 112 -3.88 12.34 2.09
CA ILE A 112 -4.46 12.49 0.75
C ILE A 112 -3.92 13.75 0.06
N ASP A 113 -3.84 14.87 0.77
CA ASP A 113 -3.35 16.13 0.21
C ASP A 113 -1.87 16.06 -0.16
N ASN A 114 -1.06 15.33 0.61
CA ASN A 114 0.33 15.06 0.26
C ASN A 114 0.43 14.13 -0.96
N LEU A 115 -0.38 13.08 -1.02
CA LEU A 115 -0.43 12.16 -2.16
C LEU A 115 -0.89 12.87 -3.46
N ASN A 116 -1.74 13.87 -3.37
CA ASN A 116 -2.17 14.66 -4.52
C ASN A 116 -1.03 15.45 -5.18
N LYS A 117 0.07 15.71 -4.45
CA LYS A 117 1.27 16.40 -4.95
C LYS A 117 2.22 15.45 -5.69
N VAL A 118 2.02 14.14 -5.60
CA VAL A 118 2.87 13.14 -6.27
C VAL A 118 2.69 13.27 -7.79
N SER A 119 3.80 13.48 -8.49
CA SER A 119 3.81 13.59 -9.94
C SER A 119 3.61 12.22 -10.60
N ARG A 120 2.84 12.19 -11.69
CA ARG A 120 2.58 10.98 -12.49
C ARG A 120 3.57 10.85 -13.66
N ILE A 121 4.87 10.93 -13.36
CA ILE A 121 5.90 10.79 -14.40
C ILE A 121 6.14 9.32 -14.68
N ASN A 122 6.08 8.92 -15.95
CA ASN A 122 6.52 7.60 -16.37
C ASN A 122 8.05 7.54 -16.41
N GLY A 123 8.67 7.13 -15.31
CA GLY A 123 10.13 6.98 -15.24
C GLY A 123 10.68 5.87 -16.14
N ALA A 124 9.86 4.89 -16.54
CA ALA A 124 10.34 3.76 -17.35
C ALA A 124 10.73 4.21 -18.77
N GLU A 125 9.96 5.12 -19.38
CA GLU A 125 10.28 5.69 -20.69
C GLU A 125 11.55 6.53 -20.64
N THR A 126 11.74 7.34 -19.60
CA THR A 126 12.96 8.13 -19.40
C THR A 126 14.18 7.23 -19.26
N VAL A 127 14.10 6.20 -18.41
CA VAL A 127 15.20 5.24 -18.23
C VAL A 127 15.52 4.52 -19.55
N ALA A 128 14.50 4.11 -20.31
CA ALA A 128 14.72 3.47 -21.60
C ALA A 128 15.41 4.40 -22.60
N ALA A 129 15.01 5.68 -22.65
CA ALA A 129 15.63 6.68 -23.51
C ALA A 129 17.11 6.91 -23.13
N ASP A 130 17.40 7.10 -21.85
CA ASP A 130 18.77 7.29 -21.34
C ASP A 130 19.68 6.10 -21.69
N ILE A 131 19.15 4.87 -21.56
CA ILE A 131 19.88 3.65 -21.95
C ILE A 131 20.16 3.65 -23.45
N VAL A 132 19.17 3.95 -24.30
CA VAL A 132 19.37 4.00 -25.77
C VAL A 132 20.42 5.04 -26.15
N ASP A 133 20.41 6.21 -25.51
CA ASP A 133 21.37 7.28 -25.80
C ASP A 133 22.79 6.92 -25.37
N SER A 134 22.96 6.10 -24.31
CA SER A 134 24.27 5.61 -23.90
C SER A 134 24.99 4.74 -24.93
N PHE A 135 24.26 4.13 -25.88
CA PHE A 135 24.81 3.33 -26.97
C PHE A 135 25.19 4.14 -28.21
N LYS A 136 24.88 5.44 -28.26
CA LYS A 136 25.20 6.32 -29.40
C LYS A 136 26.58 6.97 -29.28
N HIS A 137 27.31 6.65 -28.21
CA HIS A 137 28.69 7.08 -27.91
C HIS A 137 29.63 5.86 -27.91
#